data_AF-A0A8S9Q368-F1
#
_entry.id   AF-A0A8S9Q368-F1
#
_cell.length_a   1.000
_cell.length_b   1.000
_cell.length_c   1.000
_cell.angle_alpha   90.00
_cell.angle_beta   90.00
_cell.angle_gamma   90.00
#
_symmetry.space_group_name_H-M   'P 1'
#
loop_
_entity.id
_entity.type
_entity.pdbx_description
1 polymer ?
#
loop_
_entity_poly.entity_id
_entity_poly.type
_entity_poly.pdbx_seq_one_letter_code
_entity_poly.pdbx_strand_id
1 'polypeptide(L)'
;MVSKAWEALFRSQVYFRVLLWLLTAASIKTGRPQIARRAIDLAEARLLKDGWPEYYDGKSGRFIGKQARKFQTWSIAGYLVAKMMMEDPTHVGMISMEEEKHMKPVLNRSFSWC
;
A
#
# COMPACT_ATOMS: atom_id res chain seq x y z
N MET A 1 13.09 29.78 9.73
CA MET A 1 12.22 29.78 8.52
C MET A 1 12.00 28.38 7.94
N VAL A 2 12.91 27.42 8.19
CA VAL A 2 12.79 26.03 7.69
C VAL A 2 11.66 25.23 8.38
N SER A 3 11.38 25.40 9.69
CA SER A 3 10.39 24.53 10.37
C SER A 3 8.95 24.69 9.90
N LYS A 4 8.50 25.90 9.51
CA LYS A 4 7.11 26.12 9.06
C LYS A 4 6.82 25.45 7.71
N ALA A 5 7.82 25.35 6.83
CA ALA A 5 7.68 24.67 5.54
C ALA A 5 7.56 23.14 5.74
N TRP A 6 8.36 22.58 6.66
CA TRP A 6 8.27 21.17 7.05
C TRP A 6 6.98 20.82 7.79
N GLU A 7 6.51 21.71 8.68
CA GLU A 7 5.20 21.58 9.32
C GLU A 7 4.05 21.68 8.31
N ALA A 8 4.15 22.54 7.29
CA ALA A 8 3.16 22.64 6.23
C ALA A 8 3.14 21.40 5.32
N LEU A 9 4.30 20.80 5.04
CA LEU A 9 4.43 19.51 4.35
C LEU A 9 3.82 18.36 5.16
N PHE A 10 4.08 18.28 6.47
CA PHE A 10 3.47 17.27 7.34
C PHE A 10 1.96 17.48 7.58
N ARG A 11 1.49 18.73 7.46
CA ARG A 11 0.07 19.10 7.63
C ARG A 11 -0.71 18.97 6.31
N SER A 12 -0.01 18.87 5.18
CA SER A 12 -0.61 18.55 3.88
C SER A 12 -0.90 17.06 3.85
N GLN A 13 -2.13 16.70 4.22
CA GLN A 13 -2.64 15.33 4.14
C GLN A 13 -2.81 14.97 2.66
N VAL A 14 -1.75 14.39 2.08
CA VAL A 14 -1.69 13.99 0.67
C VAL A 14 -1.94 12.49 0.55
N TYR A 15 -2.96 12.12 -0.22
CA TYR A 15 -3.32 10.72 -0.45
C TYR A 15 -2.89 10.31 -1.86
N PHE A 16 -1.82 9.52 -1.92
CA PHE A 16 -1.31 8.95 -3.16
C PHE A 16 -2.06 7.67 -3.53
N ARG A 17 -2.59 7.61 -4.75
CA ARG A 17 -3.31 6.42 -5.23
C ARG A 17 -2.40 5.23 -5.51
N VAL A 18 -1.11 5.48 -5.78
CA VAL A 18 -0.10 4.43 -5.92
C VAL A 18 0.04 3.59 -4.64
N LEU A 19 -0.33 4.07 -3.45
CA LEU A 19 -0.21 3.26 -2.23
C LEU A 19 -1.26 2.15 -2.12
N LEU A 20 -2.26 2.13 -3.00
CA LEU A 20 -3.34 1.14 -2.98
C LEU A 20 -2.84 -0.30 -3.19
N TRP A 21 -1.85 -0.54 -4.05
CA TRP A 21 -1.32 -1.88 -4.27
C TRP A 21 -0.50 -2.38 -3.08
N LEU A 22 0.23 -1.50 -2.38
CA LEU A 22 0.93 -1.86 -1.15
C LEU A 22 -0.04 -2.22 -0.03
N LEU A 23 -1.11 -1.45 0.14
CA LEU A 23 -2.18 -1.77 1.08
C LEU A 23 -2.81 -3.13 0.74
N THR A 24 -3.01 -3.41 -0.54
CA THR A 24 -3.57 -4.67 -1.03
C THR A 24 -2.65 -5.84 -0.72
N ALA A 25 -1.37 -5.72 -1.06
CA ALA A 25 -0.35 -6.73 -0.74
C ALA A 25 -0.28 -7.04 0.76
N ALA A 26 -0.22 -6.01 1.61
CA ALA A 26 -0.19 -6.16 3.05
C ALA A 26 -1.48 -6.79 3.59
N SER A 27 -2.64 -6.40 3.05
CA SER A 27 -3.94 -6.96 3.44
C SER A 27 -4.05 -8.44 3.09
N ILE A 28 -3.57 -8.86 1.93
CA ILE A 28 -3.55 -10.26 1.52
C ILE A 28 -2.59 -11.05 2.42
N LYS A 29 -1.36 -10.54 2.60
CA LYS A 29 -0.35 -11.20 3.44
C LYS A 29 -0.79 -11.36 4.90
N THR A 30 -1.54 -10.41 5.43
CA THR A 30 -2.07 -10.47 6.81
C THR A 30 -3.38 -11.25 6.92
N GLY A 31 -3.88 -11.84 5.83
CA GLY A 31 -5.14 -12.60 5.81
C GLY A 31 -6.39 -11.74 5.99
N ARG A 32 -6.32 -10.45 5.67
CA ARG A 32 -7.42 -9.46 5.79
C ARG A 32 -7.81 -8.82 4.44
N PRO A 33 -8.15 -9.60 3.40
CA PRO A 33 -8.44 -9.08 2.06
C PRO A 33 -9.65 -8.12 1.99
N GLN A 34 -10.56 -8.17 2.98
CA GLN A 34 -11.71 -7.26 3.07
C GLN A 34 -11.32 -5.78 3.15
N ILE A 35 -10.16 -5.48 3.75
CA ILE A 35 -9.65 -4.10 3.86
C ILE A 35 -9.25 -3.60 2.48
N ALA A 36 -8.51 -4.41 1.73
CA ALA A 36 -8.12 -4.11 0.36
C ALA A 36 -9.33 -3.94 -0.56
N ARG A 37 -10.31 -4.85 -0.46
CA ARG A 37 -11.54 -4.78 -1.28
C ARG A 37 -12.28 -3.46 -1.07
N ARG A 38 -12.52 -3.08 0.20
CA ARG A 38 -13.17 -1.80 0.52
C ARG A 38 -12.37 -0.60 0.02
N ALA A 39 -11.04 -0.64 0.10
CA ALA A 39 -10.18 0.44 -0.38
C ALA A 39 -10.24 0.58 -1.91
N ILE A 40 -10.27 -0.54 -2.64
CA ILE A 40 -10.41 -0.59 -4.10
C ILE A 40 -11.78 -0.06 -4.52
N ASP A 41 -12.87 -0.49 -3.90
CA ASP A 41 -14.23 -0.03 -4.22
C ASP A 41 -14.36 1.50 -4.05
N LEU A 42 -13.79 2.06 -2.96
CA LEU A 42 -13.75 3.50 -2.74
C LEU A 42 -12.88 4.23 -3.78
N ALA A 43 -11.81 3.58 -4.24
CA ALA A 43 -10.92 4.15 -5.24
C ALA A 43 -11.59 4.18 -6.62
N GLU A 44 -12.23 3.09 -7.05
CA GLU A 44 -12.97 2.93 -8.32
C GLU A 44 -14.09 3.97 -8.47
N ALA A 45 -14.84 4.22 -7.39
CA ALA A 45 -15.97 5.15 -7.40
C ALA A 45 -15.59 6.60 -7.80
N ARG A 46 -14.31 6.96 -7.65
CA ARG A 46 -13.80 8.34 -7.86
C ARG A 46 -12.72 8.45 -8.93
N LEU A 47 -11.80 7.48 -9.04
CA LEU A 47 -10.63 7.54 -9.94
C LEU A 47 -11.01 7.84 -11.39
N LEU A 48 -12.03 7.14 -11.90
CA LEU A 48 -12.48 7.29 -13.29
C LEU A 48 -13.07 8.68 -13.54
N LYS A 49 -13.86 9.20 -12.59
CA LYS A 49 -14.51 10.52 -12.68
C LYS A 49 -13.51 11.67 -12.59
N ASP A 50 -12.49 11.50 -11.75
CA ASP A 50 -11.50 12.54 -11.47
C ASP A 50 -10.35 12.54 -12.51
N GLY A 51 -10.33 11.59 -13.44
CA GLY A 51 -9.31 11.49 -14.49
C GLY A 51 -7.95 11.03 -13.97
N TRP A 52 -7.93 10.05 -13.06
CA TRP A 52 -6.71 9.44 -12.51
C TRP A 52 -5.68 10.47 -11.97
N PRO A 53 -6.05 11.28 -10.98
CA PRO A 53 -5.14 12.25 -10.40
C PRO A 53 -3.97 11.57 -9.68
N GLU A 54 -2.82 12.25 -9.67
CA GLU A 54 -1.61 11.82 -8.96
C GLU A 54 -1.82 11.68 -7.46
N TYR A 55 -2.46 12.68 -6.84
CA TYR A 55 -2.75 12.70 -5.41
C TYR A 55 -4.02 13.48 -5.09
N TYR A 56 -4.56 13.26 -3.90
CA TYR A 56 -5.69 13.99 -3.34
C TYR A 56 -5.26 14.76 -2.10
N ASP A 57 -5.82 15.95 -1.92
CA ASP A 57 -5.57 16.84 -0.79
C ASP A 57 -6.71 16.81 0.24
N GLY A 58 -6.35 17.25 1.46
CA GLY A 58 -7.25 17.48 2.58
C GLY A 58 -7.32 16.29 3.53
N LYS A 59 -7.74 16.52 4.77
CA LYS A 59 -7.73 15.51 5.88
C LYS A 59 -8.46 14.19 5.62
N SER A 60 -9.21 14.08 4.52
CA SER A 60 -9.94 12.87 4.13
C SER A 60 -9.78 12.54 2.64
N GLY A 61 -8.81 13.16 1.94
CA GLY A 61 -8.60 12.95 0.51
C GLY A 61 -9.81 13.31 -0.36
N ARG A 62 -10.59 14.32 0.05
CA ARG A 62 -11.82 14.72 -0.64
C ARG A 62 -11.56 15.60 -1.85
N PHE A 63 -10.47 16.36 -1.86
CA PHE A 63 -10.16 17.28 -2.94
C PHE A 63 -9.09 16.70 -3.86
N ILE A 64 -9.21 16.94 -5.16
CA ILE A 64 -8.12 16.63 -6.10
C ILE A 64 -6.95 17.54 -5.72
N GLY A 65 -5.73 16.99 -5.74
CA GLY A 65 -4.54 17.73 -5.35
C GLY A 65 -4.40 19.04 -6.12
N LYS A 66 -4.01 20.13 -5.44
CA LYS A 66 -3.96 21.48 -6.03
C LYS A 66 -3.08 21.56 -7.28
N GLN A 67 -2.03 20.73 -7.34
CA GLN A 67 -1.14 20.60 -8.50
C GLN A 67 -1.09 19.15 -9.02
N ALA A 68 -2.10 18.33 -8.73
CA ALA A 68 -2.13 16.94 -9.17
C ALA A 68 -2.28 16.86 -10.69
N ARG A 69 -1.37 16.13 -11.33
CA ARG A 69 -1.48 15.79 -12.75
C ARG A 69 -2.55 14.72 -12.95
N LYS A 70 -3.31 14.83 -14.04
CA LYS A 70 -4.29 13.82 -14.48
C LYS A 70 -3.60 12.72 -15.28
N PHE A 71 -4.22 11.54 -15.34
CA PHE A 71 -3.75 10.38 -16.10
C PHE A 71 -2.34 9.92 -15.72
N GLN A 72 -2.02 10.01 -14.43
CA GLN A 72 -0.68 9.70 -13.99
C GLN A 72 -0.43 8.18 -13.97
N THR A 73 0.61 7.74 -14.65
CA THR A 73 0.89 6.32 -14.95
C THR A 73 0.90 5.43 -13.71
N TRP A 74 1.56 5.85 -12.64
CA TRP A 74 1.64 5.07 -11.40
C TRP A 74 0.31 4.96 -10.62
N SER A 75 -0.64 5.87 -10.84
CA SER A 75 -1.96 5.84 -10.21
C SER A 75 -2.82 4.80 -10.90
N ILE A 76 -2.71 4.74 -12.23
CA ILE A 76 -3.36 3.72 -13.07
C ILE A 76 -2.73 2.34 -12.80
N ALA A 77 -1.40 2.25 -12.88
CA ALA A 77 -0.67 1.02 -12.64
C ALA A 77 -0.90 0.49 -11.22
N GLY A 78 -0.83 1.33 -10.20
CA GLY A 78 -1.07 0.93 -8.82
C GLY A 78 -2.49 0.38 -8.60
N TYR A 79 -3.49 0.92 -9.28
CA TYR A 79 -4.84 0.37 -9.24
C TYR A 79 -4.93 -0.99 -9.97
N LEU A 80 -4.35 -1.12 -11.16
CA LEU A 80 -4.35 -2.38 -11.91
C LEU A 80 -3.65 -3.50 -11.14
N VAL A 81 -2.47 -3.22 -10.57
CA VAL A 81 -1.73 -4.18 -9.76
C VAL A 81 -2.53 -4.59 -8.52
N ALA A 82 -3.23 -3.66 -7.86
CA ALA A 82 -4.12 -4.00 -6.75
C ALA A 82 -5.25 -4.95 -7.19
N LYS A 83 -5.86 -4.75 -8.36
CA LYS A 83 -6.89 -5.65 -8.90
C LYS A 83 -6.33 -7.03 -9.22
N MET A 84 -5.19 -7.11 -9.90
CA MET A 84 -4.53 -8.38 -10.24
C MET A 84 -4.14 -9.19 -9.00
N MET A 85 -3.68 -8.53 -7.93
CA MET A 85 -3.40 -9.20 -6.66
C MET A 85 -4.66 -9.70 -5.94
N MET A 86 -5.79 -9.00 -6.07
CA MET A 86 -7.06 -9.44 -5.50
C MET A 86 -7.68 -10.61 -6.28
N GLU A 87 -7.44 -10.67 -7.60
CA GLU A 87 -7.89 -11.76 -8.47
C GLU A 87 -7.06 -13.02 -8.26
N ASP A 88 -5.74 -12.87 -8.17
CA ASP A 88 -4.81 -13.97 -7.88
C ASP A 88 -3.82 -13.57 -6.76
N PRO A 89 -4.05 -14.05 -5.52
CA PRO A 89 -3.20 -13.79 -4.37
C PRO A 89 -1.77 -14.32 -4.50
N THR A 90 -1.49 -15.27 -5.42
CA THR A 90 -0.14 -15.82 -5.59
C THR A 90 0.86 -14.75 -6.05
N HIS A 91 0.38 -13.71 -6.73
CA HIS A 91 1.21 -12.57 -7.17
C HIS A 91 1.85 -11.80 -6.02
N VAL A 92 1.30 -11.87 -4.80
CA VAL A 92 1.87 -11.21 -3.61
C VAL A 92 3.23 -11.82 -3.24
N GLY A 93 3.48 -13.08 -3.60
CA GLY A 93 4.78 -13.73 -3.42
C GLY A 93 5.92 -13.06 -4.20
N MET A 94 5.63 -12.36 -5.30
CA MET A 94 6.66 -11.64 -6.08
C MET A 94 7.20 -10.39 -5.35
N ILE A 95 6.40 -9.82 -4.45
CA ILE A 95 6.71 -8.56 -3.75
C ILE A 95 6.89 -8.73 -2.25
N SER A 96 6.71 -9.94 -1.73
CA SER A 96 6.78 -10.23 -0.30
C SER A 96 7.61 -11.47 -0.05
N MET A 97 8.54 -11.39 0.91
CA MET A 97 9.29 -12.55 1.37
C MET A 97 8.48 -13.29 2.43
N GLU A 98 8.52 -14.62 2.45
CA GLU A 98 7.97 -15.39 3.55
C GLU A 98 8.70 -15.03 4.85
N GLU A 99 7.97 -15.04 5.96
CA GLU A 99 8.63 -14.99 7.27
C GLU A 99 9.43 -16.29 7.38
N GLU A 100 10.76 -16.19 7.45
CA GLU A 100 11.56 -17.35 7.84
C GLU A 100 11.00 -17.83 9.17
N LYS A 101 10.33 -18.99 9.14
CA LYS A 101 9.98 -19.71 10.36
C LYS A 101 11.30 -19.85 11.09
N HIS A 102 11.47 -19.10 12.18
CA HIS A 102 12.61 -19.27 13.06
C HIS A 102 12.60 -20.74 13.45
N MET A 103 13.44 -21.53 12.77
CA MET A 103 13.70 -22.90 13.13
C MET A 103 14.22 -22.79 14.55
N LYS A 104 13.46 -23.32 15.51
CA LYS A 104 13.93 -23.42 16.89
C LYS A 104 15.34 -23.99 16.80
N PRO A 105 16.38 -23.32 17.32
CA PRO A 105 17.71 -23.88 17.27
C PRO A 105 17.61 -25.26 17.89
N VAL A 106 17.93 -26.29 17.11
CA VAL A 106 18.04 -27.65 17.63
C VAL A 106 19.23 -27.60 18.57
N LEU A 107 18.97 -27.33 19.84
CA LEU A 107 19.93 -27.44 20.93
C LEU A 107 20.29 -28.93 21.04
N ASN A 108 21.25 -29.37 20.24
CA ASN A 108 21.96 -30.61 20.50
C ASN A 108 22.77 -30.37 21.77
N ARG A 109 22.21 -30.81 22.92
CA ARG A 109 23.00 -30.94 24.14
C ARG A 109 24.00 -32.06 23.90
N SER A 110 25.22 -31.70 23.52
CA SER A 110 26.35 -32.61 23.65
C SER A 110 26.50 -32.93 25.14
N PHE A 111 26.19 -34.17 25.53
CA PHE A 111 26.61 -34.71 26.81
C PHE A 111 28.12 -34.94 26.76
N SER A 112 28.89 -33.91 27.06
CA SER A 112 30.28 -34.10 27.48
C SER A 112 30.26 -34.54 28.94
N TRP A 113 30.19 -35.86 29.16
CA TRP A 113 30.69 -36.47 30.39
C TRP A 113 32.02 -37.12 30.04
N CYS A 114 33.11 -36.45 30.40
CA CYS A 114 34.44 -36.98 30.73
C CYS A 114 35.34 -35.81 31.14
#